data_AF-A0A959IL48-F1
#
_entry.id   AF-A0A959IL48-F1
#
_cell.length_a   1.000
_cell.length_b   1.000
_cell.length_c   1.000
_cell.angle_alpha   90.00
_cell.angle_beta   90.00
_cell.angle_gamma   90.00
#
_symmetry.space_group_name_H-M   'P 1'
#
loop_
_entity.id
_entity.type
_entity.pdbx_description
1 polymer ?
#
loop_
_entity_poly.entity_id
_entity_poly.type
_entity_poly.pdbx_seq_one_letter_code
_entity_poly.pdbx_strand_id
1 'polypeptide(L)'
;MDDKEKWINEVFDSIKDSERATPPPDLFVRIEKQIDVPEAAVIPLQRWRLAIAAAVLLLLINALALRTFTQDHVLNVAETAASDAYSQVLISSYKIYE
;
A
#
# COMPACT_ATOMS: atom_id res chain seq x y z
N MET A 1 -55.75 18.86 -9.31
CA MET A 1 -55.68 17.41 -9.06
C MET A 1 -54.37 16.99 -9.66
N ASP A 2 -53.46 16.49 -8.84
CA ASP A 2 -52.05 16.28 -9.15
C ASP A 2 -51.91 15.21 -10.25
N ASP A 3 -51.30 15.54 -11.39
CA ASP A 3 -51.19 14.63 -12.55
C ASP A 3 -50.53 13.29 -12.17
N LYS A 4 -49.67 13.32 -11.15
CA LYS A 4 -49.03 12.15 -10.55
C LYS A 4 -50.04 11.17 -9.94
N GLU A 5 -51.04 11.67 -9.20
CA GLU A 5 -52.08 10.83 -8.58
C GLU A 5 -52.96 10.17 -9.66
N LYS A 6 -53.27 10.90 -10.73
CA LYS A 6 -54.04 10.36 -11.85
C LYS A 6 -53.27 9.23 -12.56
N TRP A 7 -51.99 9.44 -12.85
CA TRP A 7 -51.14 8.43 -13.47
C TRP A 7 -50.98 7.18 -12.59
N ILE A 8 -50.79 7.34 -11.28
CA ILE A 8 -50.71 6.21 -10.34
C ILE A 8 -52.01 5.39 -10.38
N ASN A 9 -53.16 6.06 -10.31
CA ASN A 9 -54.46 5.38 -10.33
C ASN A 9 -54.72 4.63 -11.64
N GLU A 10 -54.40 5.23 -12.79
CA GLU A 10 -54.51 4.57 -14.10
C GLU A 10 -53.63 3.30 -14.18
N VAL A 11 -52.41 3.34 -13.63
CA VAL A 11 -51.53 2.17 -13.58
C VAL A 11 -52.11 1.07 -12.67
N PHE A 12 -52.63 1.43 -11.50
CA PHE A 12 -53.22 0.45 -10.58
C PHE A 12 -54.50 -0.19 -11.14
N ASP A 13 -55.34 0.59 -11.81
CA ASP A 13 -56.54 0.08 -12.47
C ASP A 13 -56.17 -0.86 -13.64
N SER A 14 -55.06 -0.61 -14.34
CA SER A 14 -54.59 -1.48 -15.44
C SER A 14 -54.13 -2.88 -14.98
N ILE A 15 -53.76 -3.02 -13.71
CA ILE A 15 -53.24 -4.28 -13.13
C ILE A 15 -54.35 -5.04 -12.37
N LYS A 16 -55.49 -4.39 -12.11
CA LYS A 16 -56.57 -4.92 -11.27
C LYS A 16 -57.22 -6.20 -11.82
N ASP A 17 -57.27 -6.31 -13.15
CA ASP A 17 -57.79 -7.49 -13.87
C ASP A 17 -56.68 -8.49 -14.25
N SER A 18 -55.44 -8.24 -13.82
CA SER A 18 -54.34 -9.17 -14.11
C SER A 18 -54.40 -10.40 -13.21
N GLU A 19 -54.05 -11.56 -13.77
CA GLU A 19 -53.94 -12.78 -12.98
C GLU A 19 -52.85 -12.63 -11.90
N ARG A 20 -53.12 -13.22 -10.74
CA ARG A 20 -52.20 -13.18 -9.62
C ARG A 20 -50.89 -13.87 -9.99
N ALA A 21 -49.82 -13.10 -10.13
CA ALA A 21 -48.50 -13.64 -10.41
C ALA A 21 -48.06 -14.58 -9.26
N THR A 22 -47.70 -15.81 -9.61
CA THR A 22 -47.02 -16.71 -8.68
C THR A 22 -45.52 -16.42 -8.76
N PRO A 23 -44.90 -15.91 -7.68
CA PRO A 23 -43.48 -15.64 -7.70
C PRO A 23 -42.72 -16.97 -7.88
N PRO A 24 -41.57 -16.96 -8.58
CA PRO A 24 -40.70 -18.13 -8.67
C PRO A 24 -40.37 -18.66 -7.27
N PRO A 25 -40.37 -19.99 -7.05
CA PRO A 25 -40.11 -20.57 -5.73
C PRO A 25 -38.72 -20.22 -5.17
N ASP A 26 -37.76 -19.91 -6.05
CA ASP A 26 -36.39 -19.52 -5.72
C ASP A 26 -36.20 -18.00 -5.53
N LEU A 27 -37.27 -17.19 -5.67
CA LEU A 27 -37.16 -15.73 -5.58
C LEU A 27 -36.64 -15.27 -4.21
N PHE A 28 -37.15 -15.90 -3.15
CA PHE A 28 -36.73 -15.58 -1.78
C PHE A 28 -35.25 -15.92 -1.55
N VAL A 29 -34.82 -17.10 -2.00
CA VAL A 29 -33.42 -17.56 -1.91
C VAL A 29 -32.47 -16.66 -2.71
N ARG A 30 -32.91 -16.14 -3.86
CA ARG A 30 -32.14 -15.18 -4.66
C ARG A 30 -31.95 -13.84 -3.95
N ILE A 31 -32.99 -13.34 -3.30
CA ILE A 31 -32.93 -12.10 -2.51
C ILE A 31 -32.01 -12.30 -1.30
N GLU A 32 -32.18 -13.39 -0.57
CA GLU A 32 -31.33 -13.75 0.57
C GLU A 32 -29.86 -13.82 0.15
N LYS A 33 -29.54 -14.55 -0.93
CA LYS A 33 -28.17 -14.60 -1.46
C LYS A 33 -27.61 -13.23 -1.81
N GLN A 34 -28.42 -12.32 -2.33
CA GLN A 34 -27.96 -10.99 -2.75
C GLN A 34 -27.72 -10.04 -1.56
N ILE A 35 -28.49 -10.20 -0.48
CA ILE A 35 -28.32 -9.45 0.78
C ILE A 35 -27.16 -10.03 1.59
N ASP A 36 -26.99 -11.36 1.55
CA ASP A 36 -25.99 -12.10 2.32
C ASP A 36 -24.62 -12.12 1.63
N VAL A 37 -24.49 -11.58 0.42
CA VAL A 37 -23.17 -11.27 -0.15
C VAL A 37 -22.58 -10.15 0.70
N PRO A 38 -21.50 -10.41 1.47
CA PRO A 38 -20.83 -9.33 2.19
C PRO A 38 -20.39 -8.31 1.15
N GLU A 39 -20.79 -7.05 1.33
CA GLU A 39 -20.30 -5.95 0.51
C GLU A 39 -18.77 -6.06 0.45
N ALA A 40 -18.26 -6.46 -0.71
CA ALA A 40 -16.83 -6.65 -0.88
C ALA A 40 -16.18 -5.32 -0.56
N ALA A 41 -15.38 -5.28 0.51
CA ALA A 41 -14.72 -4.07 0.95
C ALA A 41 -13.92 -3.51 -0.23
N VAL A 42 -14.42 -2.43 -0.83
CA VAL A 42 -13.76 -1.77 -1.95
C VAL A 42 -12.53 -1.07 -1.37
N ILE A 43 -11.39 -1.75 -1.39
CA ILE A 43 -10.13 -1.17 -0.91
C ILE A 43 -9.74 -0.05 -1.90
N PRO A 44 -9.65 1.21 -1.44
CA PRO A 44 -9.31 2.32 -2.33
C PRO A 44 -7.82 2.25 -2.73
N LEU A 45 -7.55 1.68 -3.92
CA LEU A 45 -6.21 1.48 -4.49
C LEU A 45 -5.39 2.78 -4.60
N GLN A 46 -6.04 3.95 -4.71
CA GLN A 46 -5.35 5.24 -4.80
C GLN A 46 -4.51 5.57 -3.57
N ARG A 47 -4.95 5.22 -2.36
CA ARG A 47 -4.20 5.49 -1.12
C ARG A 47 -2.94 4.62 -1.01
N TRP A 48 -2.99 3.41 -1.55
CA TRP A 48 -1.87 2.48 -1.54
C TRP A 48 -0.71 2.95 -2.44
N ARG A 49 -1.01 3.63 -3.55
CA ARG A 49 0.04 4.18 -4.43
C ARG A 49 0.93 5.20 -3.70
N LEU A 50 0.33 6.05 -2.86
CA LEU A 50 1.09 7.02 -2.05
C LEU A 50 1.89 6.33 -0.94
N ALA A 51 1.30 5.34 -0.27
CA ALA A 51 1.98 4.56 0.77
C ALA A 51 3.21 3.81 0.21
N ILE A 52 3.06 3.18 -0.96
CA ILE A 52 4.16 2.49 -1.65
C ILE A 52 5.26 3.49 -2.05
N ALA A 53 4.90 4.64 -2.61
CA ALA A 53 5.87 5.67 -2.99
C ALA A 53 6.67 6.18 -1.77
N ALA A 54 5.99 6.45 -0.65
CA ALA A 54 6.64 6.86 0.59
C ALA A 54 7.56 5.77 1.15
N ALA A 55 7.14 4.51 1.12
CA ALA A 55 7.95 3.38 1.57
C ALA A 55 9.23 3.21 0.74
N VAL A 56 9.12 3.31 -0.59
CA VAL A 56 10.29 3.23 -1.49
C VAL A 56 11.26 4.37 -1.22
N LEU A 57 10.77 5.59 -1.03
CA LEU A 57 11.60 6.76 -0.74
C LEU A 57 12.35 6.60 0.59
N LEU A 58 11.67 6.13 1.64
CA LEU A 58 12.28 5.79 2.92
C LEU A 58 13.37 4.72 2.78
N LEU A 59 13.11 3.69 1.97
CA LEU A 59 14.06 2.60 1.75
C LEU A 59 15.32 3.11 1.03
N LEU A 60 15.16 3.96 0.02
CA LEU A 60 16.28 4.58 -0.71
C LEU A 60 17.15 5.46 0.20
N ILE A 61 16.54 6.30 1.03
CA ILE A 61 17.26 7.15 1.98
C ILE A 61 18.07 6.29 2.95
N ASN A 62 17.44 5.26 3.53
CA ASN A 62 18.13 4.37 4.47
C ASN A 62 19.24 3.57 3.79
N ALA A 63 19.04 3.11 2.56
CA ALA A 63 20.06 2.39 1.80
C ALA A 63 21.27 3.28 1.45
N LEU A 64 21.02 4.54 1.10
CA LEU A 64 22.08 5.54 0.85
C LEU A 64 22.87 5.82 2.14
N ALA A 65 22.18 6.08 3.24
CA ALA A 65 22.81 6.33 4.54
C ALA A 65 23.68 5.15 5.00
N LEU A 66 23.22 3.91 4.77
CA LEU A 66 24.01 2.73 5.09
C LEU A 66 25.26 2.62 4.21
N ARG A 67 25.14 2.89 2.90
CA ARG A 67 26.28 2.86 1.98
C ARG A 67 27.35 3.89 2.37
N THR A 68 26.97 5.14 2.64
CA THR A 68 27.92 6.18 3.02
C THR A 68 28.63 5.80 4.33
N PHE A 69 27.88 5.31 5.33
CA PHE A 69 28.47 4.90 6.60
C PHE A 69 29.49 3.76 6.46
N THR A 70 29.18 2.75 5.64
CA THR A 70 30.11 1.64 5.39
C THR A 70 31.34 2.07 4.59
N GLN A 71 31.19 2.98 3.63
CA GLN A 71 32.28 3.44 2.79
C GLN A 71 33.25 4.33 3.58
N ASP A 72 32.72 5.21 4.42
CA ASP A 72 33.52 6.05 5.31
C ASP A 72 34.28 5.20 6.33
N HIS A 73 33.67 4.16 6.90
CA HIS A 73 34.38 3.26 7.82
C HIS A 73 35.50 2.48 7.14
N VAL A 74 35.31 1.98 5.92
CA VAL A 74 36.36 1.26 5.19
C VAL A 74 37.52 2.17 4.82
N LEU A 75 37.24 3.39 4.36
CA LEU A 75 38.28 4.37 4.01
C LEU A 75 39.07 4.83 5.24
N ASN A 76 38.38 5.16 6.34
CA ASN A 76 39.05 5.58 7.58
C ASN A 76 39.90 4.46 8.20
N VAL A 77 39.44 3.19 8.16
CA VAL A 77 40.22 2.06 8.67
C VAL A 77 41.45 1.80 7.80
N ALA A 78 41.35 1.94 6.47
CA ALA A 78 42.47 1.81 5.56
C ALA A 78 43.52 2.94 5.72
N GLU A 79 43.08 4.18 5.90
CA GLU A 79 43.97 5.32 6.17
C GLU A 79 44.64 5.22 7.54
N THR A 80 43.91 4.78 8.57
CA THR A 80 44.48 4.55 9.90
C THR A 80 45.53 3.43 9.87
N ALA A 81 45.24 2.31 9.20
CA ALA A 81 46.19 1.20 9.06
C ALA A 81 47.44 1.59 8.24
N ALA A 82 47.29 2.43 7.22
CA ALA A 82 48.43 2.97 6.47
C ALA A 82 49.28 3.91 7.34
N SER A 83 48.66 4.83 8.09
CA SER A 83 49.34 5.76 9.00
C SER A 83 50.11 5.03 10.11
N ASP A 84 49.51 4.00 10.71
CA ASP A 84 50.15 3.17 11.73
C ASP A 84 51.34 2.38 11.15
N ALA A 85 51.25 1.89 9.92
CA ALA A 85 52.36 1.23 9.24
C ALA A 85 53.53 2.20 8.94
N TYR A 86 53.24 3.43 8.49
CA TYR A 86 54.28 4.45 8.25
C TYR A 86 54.96 4.91 9.53
N SER A 87 54.20 5.11 10.61
CA SER A 87 54.76 5.52 11.91
C SER A 87 55.67 4.44 12.52
N GLN A 88 55.30 3.15 12.41
CA GLN A 88 56.17 2.06 12.85
C GLN A 88 57.49 1.96 12.07
N VAL A 89 57.46 2.19 10.75
CA VAL A 89 58.68 2.20 9.92
C VAL A 89 59.62 3.34 10.31
N LEU A 90 59.08 4.55 10.53
CA LEU A 90 59.85 5.73 10.94
C LEU A 90 60.46 5.60 12.34
N ILE A 91 59.77 4.91 13.26
CA ILE A 91 60.32 4.64 14.60
C ILE A 91 61.43 3.59 14.53
N SER A 92 61.31 2.56 13.67
CA SER A 92 62.33 1.51 13.55
C SER A 92 63.63 1.98 12.89
N SER A 93 63.55 3.00 12.02
CA SER A 93 64.72 3.53 11.29
C SER A 93 65.55 4.51 12.12
N TYR A 94 65.04 4.96 13.28
CA TYR A 94 65.77 5.82 14.20
C TYR A 94 66.58 4.97 15.20
N LYS A 95 67.64 4.32 14.71
CA LYS A 95 68.71 3.79 15.57
C LYS A 95 69.54 4.96 16.10
N ILE A 96 69.13 5.52 17.24
CA ILE A 96 69.94 6.48 18.02
C ILE A 96 70.95 5.73 18.88
N TYR A 97 71.87 4.96 18.30
CA TYR A 97 73.10 4.57 19.00
C TYR A 97 74.20 4.30 17.96
N GLU A 98 74.94 5.35 17.62
CA GLU A 98 76.41 5.30 17.62
C GLU A 98 76.92 6.41 18.55
#